data_AF-A0A7V1XW90-F1
#
_entry.id   AF-A0A7V1XW90-F1
#
_cell.length_a   1.000
_cell.length_b   1.000
_cell.length_c   1.000
_cell.angle_alpha   90.00
_cell.angle_beta   90.00
_cell.angle_gamma   90.00
#
_symmetry.space_group_name_H-M   'P 1'
#
loop_
_entity.id
_entity.type
_entity.pdbx_description
1 polymer ?
#
loop_
_entity_poly.entity_id
_entity_poly.type
_entity_poly.pdbx_seq_one_letter_code
_entity_poly.pdbx_strand_id
1 'polypeptide(L)'
;MKNTLAALPGYWQKLLYFGELRRETAKYDHWGMKRRYGAEASTQAMSAAHTDVFLRILRTPLRVLLADLRTAAAPQNRTQEEYVETLREQRDEILPVDDGGGSVKHFDLTVRTLDALIRAEKAGDRPNG
;
A
#
# COMPACT_ATOMS: atom_id res chain seq x y z
N MET A 1 15.40 11.73 15.21
CA MET A 1 14.04 11.88 14.63
C MET A 1 13.81 10.66 13.74
N LYS A 2 12.92 9.74 14.12
CA LYS A 2 12.67 8.49 13.38
C LYS A 2 11.71 8.80 12.22
N ASN A 3 12.12 8.52 10.98
CA ASN A 3 11.24 8.63 9.81
C ASN A 3 10.13 7.58 9.94
N THR A 4 8.88 8.00 10.15
CA THR A 4 7.70 7.13 10.33
C THR A 4 7.57 6.10 9.19
N LEU A 5 7.94 6.50 7.97
CA LEU A 5 8.00 5.64 6.78
C LEU A 5 9.05 4.51 6.83
N ALA A 6 10.19 4.73 7.50
CA ALA A 6 11.20 3.69 7.68
C ALA A 6 10.79 2.66 8.75
N ALA A 7 9.83 3.02 9.61
CA ALA A 7 9.27 2.13 10.61
C ALA A 7 8.10 1.28 10.09
N LEU A 8 7.53 1.61 8.92
CA LEU A 8 6.49 0.80 8.27
C LEU A 8 7.14 -0.35 7.48
N PRO A 9 6.88 -1.62 7.83
CA PRO A 9 7.32 -2.75 7.03
C PRO A 9 6.60 -2.76 5.68
N GLY A 10 7.31 -3.21 4.65
CA GLY A 10 6.66 -3.57 3.40
C GLY A 10 6.23 -2.43 2.49
N TYR A 11 5.64 -2.78 1.35
CA TYR A 11 5.07 -1.85 0.39
C TYR A 11 3.60 -1.56 0.68
N TRP A 12 2.84 -2.58 1.11
CA TRP A 12 1.39 -2.41 1.34
C TRP A 12 1.05 -1.43 2.47
N GLN A 13 1.75 -1.53 3.60
CA GLN A 13 1.52 -0.62 4.72
C GLN A 13 1.96 0.81 4.38
N LYS A 14 3.01 0.98 3.57
CA LYS A 14 3.44 2.31 3.10
C LYS A 14 2.41 2.91 2.16
N LEU A 15 1.84 2.11 1.26
CA LEU A 15 0.79 2.57 0.34
C LEU A 15 -0.46 3.02 1.10
N LEU A 16 -0.95 2.19 2.04
CA LEU A 16 -2.08 2.55 2.90
C LEU A 16 -1.81 3.82 3.72
N TYR A 17 -0.63 3.93 4.33
CA TYR A 17 -0.23 5.11 5.09
C TYR A 17 -0.28 6.40 4.24
N PHE A 18 0.25 6.35 3.02
CA PHE A 18 0.17 7.51 2.12
C PHE A 18 -1.26 7.83 1.69
N GLY A 19 -2.10 6.82 1.48
CA GLY A 19 -3.52 7.00 1.19
C GLY A 19 -4.27 7.69 2.32
N GLU A 20 -4.11 7.21 3.55
CA GLU A 20 -4.70 7.82 4.75
C GLU A 20 -4.24 9.26 4.94
N LEU A 21 -2.93 9.49 4.83
CA LEU A 21 -2.34 10.82 5.00
C LEU A 21 -2.82 11.81 3.94
N ARG A 22 -3.08 11.34 2.72
CA ARG A 22 -3.71 12.14 1.68
C ARG A 22 -5.18 12.43 1.99
N ARG A 23 -5.95 11.41 2.41
CA ARG A 23 -7.37 11.56 2.76
C ARG A 23 -7.59 12.59 3.86
N GLU A 24 -6.77 12.57 4.91
CA GLU A 24 -6.93 13.44 6.06
C GLU A 24 -6.60 14.91 5.78
N THR A 25 -5.76 15.18 4.78
CA THR A 25 -5.17 16.53 4.59
C THR A 25 -5.46 17.13 3.22
N ALA A 26 -6.07 16.37 2.31
CA ALA A 26 -6.26 16.66 0.90
C ALA A 26 -4.98 16.99 0.08
N LYS A 27 -3.83 17.25 0.74
CA LYS A 27 -2.58 17.74 0.12
C LYS A 27 -1.30 17.13 0.73
N TYR A 28 -1.35 15.92 1.31
CA TYR A 28 -0.19 15.31 1.97
C TYR A 28 0.44 16.26 3.02
N ASP A 29 -0.36 16.83 3.92
CA ASP A 29 0.12 17.81 4.89
C ASP A 29 0.66 17.12 6.16
N HIS A 30 1.98 16.94 6.28
CA HIS A 30 2.61 16.38 7.48
C HIS A 30 3.25 17.46 8.35
N TRP A 31 2.67 17.73 9.53
CA TRP A 31 3.04 18.82 10.44
C TRP A 31 4.55 18.86 10.79
N GLY A 32 5.17 17.70 11.01
CA GLY A 32 6.60 17.61 11.35
C GLY A 32 7.55 18.01 10.22
N MET A 33 7.10 17.90 8.96
CA MET A 33 7.92 18.17 7.76
C MET A 33 7.74 19.63 7.32
N LYS A 34 6.51 20.14 7.40
CA LYS A 34 6.15 21.56 7.19
C LYS A 34 6.96 22.50 8.09
N ARG A 35 7.18 22.13 9.35
CA ARG A 35 7.96 22.91 10.31
C ARG A 35 9.45 23.04 9.93
N ARG A 36 9.99 22.13 9.10
CA ARG A 36 11.42 22.09 8.75
C ARG A 36 11.72 22.56 7.32
N TYR A 37 10.82 22.31 6.37
CA TYR A 37 11.08 22.54 4.94
C TYR A 37 10.00 23.39 4.24
N GLY A 38 8.96 23.83 4.95
CA GLY A 38 7.80 24.50 4.35
C GLY A 38 6.77 23.50 3.80
N ALA A 39 5.55 23.98 3.58
CA ALA A 39 4.42 23.13 3.20
C ALA A 39 4.59 22.52 1.80
N GLU A 40 4.99 23.33 0.82
CA GLU A 40 5.04 22.94 -0.58
C GLU A 40 6.10 21.88 -0.87
N ALA A 41 7.33 22.07 -0.36
CA ALA A 41 8.39 21.09 -0.48
C ALA A 41 8.06 19.75 0.22
N SER A 42 7.32 19.81 1.34
CA SER A 42 6.88 18.61 2.06
C SER A 42 5.83 17.84 1.27
N THR A 43 4.79 18.53 0.78
CA THR A 43 3.76 17.94 -0.08
C THR A 43 4.38 17.31 -1.33
N GLN A 44 5.32 17.99 -1.99
CA GLN A 44 5.96 17.48 -3.20
C GLN A 44 6.78 16.21 -2.90
N ALA A 45 7.59 16.22 -1.85
CA ALA A 45 8.39 15.05 -1.45
C ALA A 45 7.51 13.85 -1.09
N MET A 46 6.38 14.08 -0.40
CA MET A 46 5.44 13.03 -0.03
C MET A 46 4.68 12.47 -1.23
N SER A 47 4.25 13.33 -2.16
CA SER A 47 3.63 12.87 -3.40
C SER A 47 4.61 12.02 -4.21
N ALA A 48 5.87 12.45 -4.36
CA ALA A 48 6.89 11.69 -5.06
C ALA A 48 7.18 10.34 -4.39
N ALA A 49 7.23 10.30 -3.05
CA ALA A 49 7.41 9.07 -2.30
C ALA A 49 6.21 8.12 -2.44
N HIS A 50 4.98 8.64 -2.47
CA HIS A 50 3.78 7.84 -2.70
C HIS A 50 3.81 7.20 -4.09
N THR A 51 4.10 7.98 -5.13
CA THR A 51 4.25 7.48 -6.51
C THR A 51 5.38 6.45 -6.62
N ASP A 52 6.53 6.66 -5.96
CA ASP A 52 7.64 5.67 -5.94
C ASP A 52 7.21 4.34 -5.29
N VAL A 53 6.48 4.37 -4.17
CA VAL A 53 5.95 3.14 -3.55
C VAL A 53 4.99 2.42 -4.48
N PHE A 54 4.06 3.15 -5.09
CA PHE A 54 3.11 2.59 -6.06
C PHE A 54 3.84 1.90 -7.23
N LEU A 55 4.80 2.60 -7.83
CA LEU A 55 5.59 2.06 -8.93
C LEU A 55 6.45 0.86 -8.53
N ARG A 56 6.96 0.81 -7.30
CA ARG A 56 7.67 -0.36 -6.78
C ARG A 56 6.75 -1.56 -6.64
N ILE A 57 5.51 -1.38 -6.20
CA ILE A 57 4.52 -2.46 -6.14
C ILE A 57 4.32 -3.06 -7.52
N LEU A 58 4.10 -2.24 -8.55
CA LEU A 58 3.89 -2.70 -9.93
C LEU A 58 5.10 -3.45 -10.52
N ARG A 59 6.30 -3.19 -10.01
CA ARG A 59 7.55 -3.85 -10.46
C ARG A 59 7.94 -5.05 -9.60
N THR A 60 7.27 -5.25 -8.47
CA THR A 60 7.61 -6.31 -7.52
C THR A 60 6.93 -7.62 -7.92
N PRO A 61 7.66 -8.75 -7.96
CA PRO A 61 7.06 -10.04 -8.27
C PRO A 61 5.92 -10.41 -7.31
N LEU A 62 4.83 -11.00 -7.81
CA LEU A 62 3.64 -11.36 -7.02
C LEU A 62 3.96 -12.19 -5.78
N ARG A 63 4.90 -13.13 -5.85
CA ARG A 63 5.34 -13.95 -4.69
C ARG A 63 5.88 -13.11 -3.54
N VAL A 64 6.59 -12.02 -3.86
CA VAL A 64 7.18 -11.11 -2.87
C VAL A 64 6.07 -10.23 -2.29
N LEU A 65 5.18 -9.73 -3.14
CA LEU A 65 4.00 -8.97 -2.69
C LEU A 65 3.06 -9.79 -1.80
N LEU A 66 2.90 -11.09 -2.07
CA LEU A 66 2.10 -11.99 -1.25
C LEU A 66 2.74 -12.23 0.12
N ALA A 67 4.06 -12.44 0.16
CA ALA A 67 4.80 -12.53 1.41
C ALA A 67 4.70 -11.23 2.22
N ASP A 68 4.85 -10.09 1.56
CA ASP A 68 4.71 -8.76 2.18
C ASP A 68 3.31 -8.55 2.76
N LEU A 69 2.26 -8.97 2.04
CA LEU A 69 0.87 -8.88 2.49
C LEU A 69 0.64 -9.70 3.77
N ARG A 70 1.21 -10.91 3.85
CA ARG A 70 1.14 -11.74 5.05
C ARG A 70 1.78 -11.06 6.25
N THR A 71 2.96 -10.48 6.05
CA THR A 71 3.66 -9.71 7.09
C THR A 71 2.86 -8.49 7.50
N ALA A 72 2.16 -7.83 6.58
CA ALA A 72 1.36 -6.65 6.86
C ALA A 72 0.04 -6.94 7.61
N ALA A 73 -0.56 -8.10 7.35
CA ALA A 73 -1.83 -8.52 7.96
C ALA A 73 -1.67 -9.01 9.41
N ALA A 74 -0.58 -9.73 9.71
CA ALA A 74 -0.38 -10.39 11.01
C ALA A 74 -0.42 -9.44 12.23
N PRO A 75 0.26 -8.27 12.24
CA PRO A 75 0.23 -7.34 13.37
C PRO A 75 -1.15 -6.70 13.61
N GLN A 76 -2.05 -6.75 12.62
CA GLN A 76 -3.38 -6.12 12.67
C GLN A 76 -4.48 -7.11 13.06
N ASN A 77 -4.13 -8.35 13.42
CA ASN A 77 -5.07 -9.44 13.65
C ASN A 77 -6.08 -9.64 12.50
N ARG A 78 -5.64 -9.34 11.26
CA ARG A 78 -6.43 -9.53 10.04
C ARG A 78 -5.96 -10.78 9.30
N THR A 79 -6.90 -11.46 8.67
CA THR A 79 -6.63 -12.47 7.65
C THR A 79 -6.07 -11.82 6.39
N GLN A 80 -5.45 -12.61 5.53
CA GLN A 80 -4.93 -12.13 4.24
C GLN A 80 -6.07 -11.62 3.34
N GLU A 81 -7.24 -12.27 3.40
CA GLU A 81 -8.44 -11.90 2.67
C GLU A 81 -9.00 -10.55 3.12
N GLU A 82 -9.14 -10.32 4.43
CA GLU A 82 -9.59 -9.03 4.96
C GLU A 82 -8.63 -7.90 4.60
N TYR A 83 -7.33 -8.19 4.58
CA TYR A 83 -6.33 -7.22 4.18
C TYR A 83 -6.44 -6.87 2.69
N VAL A 84 -6.57 -7.85 1.80
CA VAL A 84 -6.78 -7.61 0.36
C VAL A 84 -8.08 -6.87 0.11
N GLU A 85 -9.15 -7.18 0.85
CA GLU A 85 -10.42 -6.47 0.71
C GLU A 85 -10.27 -5.00 1.12
N THR A 86 -9.53 -4.71 2.19
CA THR A 86 -9.20 -3.33 2.57
C THR A 86 -8.52 -2.58 1.41
N LEU A 87 -7.58 -3.21 0.70
CA LEU A 87 -6.92 -2.60 -0.46
C LEU A 87 -7.88 -2.31 -1.61
N ARG A 88 -8.93 -3.13 -1.78
CA ARG A 88 -9.95 -2.95 -2.81
C ARG A 88 -10.94 -1.84 -2.43
N GLU A 89 -11.41 -1.83 -1.19
CA GLU A 89 -12.33 -0.83 -0.67
C GLU A 89 -11.70 0.57 -0.69
N GLN A 90 -10.43 0.68 -0.29
CA GLN A 90 -9.72 1.95 -0.23
C GLN A 90 -8.97 2.30 -1.52
N ARG A 91 -9.26 1.60 -2.62
CA ARG A 91 -8.51 1.70 -3.88
C ARG A 91 -8.23 3.14 -4.31
N ASP A 92 -9.27 3.98 -4.37
CA ASP A 92 -9.10 5.34 -4.88
C ASP A 92 -8.34 6.25 -3.90
N GLU A 93 -8.31 5.89 -2.62
CA GLU A 93 -7.60 6.61 -1.56
C GLU A 93 -6.11 6.26 -1.55
N ILE A 94 -5.78 4.97 -1.74
CA ILE A 94 -4.40 4.46 -1.71
C ILE A 94 -3.65 4.62 -3.02
N LEU A 95 -4.32 5.00 -4.11
CA LEU A 95 -3.65 5.35 -5.36
C LEU A 95 -3.04 6.76 -5.27
N PRO A 96 -1.83 6.98 -5.81
CA PRO A 96 -1.27 8.31 -5.91
C PRO A 96 -2.09 9.16 -6.90
N VAL A 97 -2.02 10.49 -6.74
CA VAL A 97 -2.67 11.44 -7.66
C VAL A 97 -2.02 11.40 -9.04
N ASP A 98 -0.70 11.24 -9.07
CA ASP A 98 0.10 11.01 -10.27
C ASP A 98 0.61 9.57 -10.23
N ASP A 99 0.23 8.78 -11.21
CA ASP A 99 0.63 7.37 -11.33
C ASP A 99 2.09 7.20 -11.77
N GLY A 100 2.79 8.29 -12.13
CA GLY A 100 4.19 8.30 -12.52
C GLY A 100 4.48 7.43 -13.75
N GLY A 101 3.48 7.25 -14.63
CA GLY A 101 3.53 6.34 -15.77
C GLY A 101 3.26 4.87 -15.41
N GLY A 102 2.84 4.59 -14.18
CA GLY A 102 2.33 3.29 -13.76
C GLY A 102 0.91 3.05 -14.26
N SER A 103 0.48 1.79 -14.32
CA SER A 103 -0.87 1.47 -14.78
C SER A 103 -1.78 1.13 -13.61
N VAL A 104 -2.81 1.94 -13.41
CA VAL A 104 -3.89 1.66 -12.44
C VAL A 104 -4.58 0.32 -12.75
N LYS A 105 -4.75 -0.03 -14.03
CA LYS A 105 -5.28 -1.35 -14.42
C LYS A 105 -4.34 -2.49 -14.04
N HIS A 106 -3.02 -2.28 -14.14
CA HIS A 106 -2.04 -3.25 -13.66
C HIS A 106 -2.19 -3.44 -12.16
N PHE A 107 -2.28 -2.36 -11.39
CA PHE A 107 -2.51 -2.43 -9.94
C PHE A 107 -3.74 -3.28 -9.60
N ASP A 108 -4.88 -3.00 -10.24
CA ASP A 108 -6.12 -3.75 -10.04
C ASP A 108 -5.95 -5.24 -10.34
N LEU A 109 -5.26 -5.56 -11.43
CA LEU A 109 -4.95 -6.93 -11.80
C LEU A 109 -4.05 -7.59 -10.73
N THR A 110 -3.00 -6.91 -10.26
CA THR A 110 -2.13 -7.41 -9.19
C THR A 110 -2.92 -7.75 -7.93
N VAL A 111 -3.77 -6.84 -7.45
CA VAL A 111 -4.60 -7.08 -6.25
C VAL A 111 -5.58 -8.23 -6.47
N ARG A 112 -6.19 -8.34 -7.67
CA ARG A 112 -7.07 -9.47 -8.03
C ARG A 112 -6.34 -10.80 -8.08
N THR A 113 -5.13 -10.84 -8.64
CA THR A 113 -4.32 -12.06 -8.68
C THR A 113 -3.90 -12.49 -7.28
N LEU A 114 -3.56 -11.56 -6.38
CA LEU A 114 -3.25 -11.87 -4.99
C LEU A 114 -4.45 -12.49 -4.25
N ASP A 115 -5.65 -11.91 -4.40
CA ASP A 115 -6.89 -12.48 -3.85
C ASP A 115 -7.12 -13.92 -4.35
N ALA A 116 -6.95 -14.15 -5.66
CA ALA A 116 -7.11 -15.48 -6.25
C ALA A 116 -6.11 -16.50 -5.68
N LEU A 117 -4.85 -16.10 -5.50
CA LEU A 117 -3.80 -16.95 -4.91
C LEU A 117 -4.13 -17.32 -3.45
N ILE A 118 -4.54 -16.34 -2.63
CA ILE A 118 -4.90 -16.57 -1.23
C ILE A 118 -6.07 -17.55 -1.12
N ARG A 119 -7.09 -17.38 -1.98
CA ARG A 119 -8.26 -18.28 -2.01
C ARG A 119 -7.88 -19.71 -2.43
N ALA A 120 -6.99 -19.84 -3.42
CA ALA A 120 -6.52 -21.14 -3.90
C ALA A 120 -5.72 -21.89 -2.83
N GLU A 121 -4.84 -21.20 -2.10
CA GLU A 121 -4.08 -21.80 -0.99
C GLU A 121 -5.02 -22.32 0.11
N LYS A 122 -6.00 -21.51 0.52
CA LYS A 122 -6.99 -21.93 1.53
C LYS A 122 -7.85 -23.11 1.09
N ALA A 123 -8.15 -23.23 -0.20
CA ALA A 123 -8.90 -24.36 -0.72
C ALA A 123 -8.08 -25.65 -0.72
N GLY A 124 -6.77 -25.56 -0.99
CA GLY A 124 -5.84 -26.70 -0.92
C GLY A 124 -5.49 -27.13 0.51
N ASP A 125 -5.57 -26.22 1.48
CA ASP A 125 -5.25 -26.46 2.89
C ASP A 125 -6.41 -27.04 3.71
N ARG A 126 -7.61 -27.15 3.12
CA ARG A 126 -8.72 -27.90 3.76
C ARG A 126 -8.41 -29.39 3.68
N PRO A 127 -8.24 -30.11 4.80
CA PRO A 127 -8.07 -31.55 4.76
C PRO A 127 -9.35 -32.16 4.17
N ASN A 128 -9.18 -33.10 3.21
CA ASN A 128 -10.27 -33.91 2.69
C ASN A 128 -11.00 -34.55 3.88
N GLY A 129 -12.19 -34.03 4.20
CA GLY A 129 -13.10 -34.59 5.20
C GLY A 129 -13.82 -35.83 4.69
#